data_AF-A0A956EUV1-F1
#
_entry.id   AF-A0A956EUV1-F1
#
_cell.length_a   1.000
_cell.length_b   1.000
_cell.length_c   1.000
_cell.angle_alpha   90.00
_cell.angle_beta   90.00
_cell.angle_gamma   90.00
#
_symmetry.space_group_name_H-M   'P 1'
#
loop_
_entity.id
_entity.type
_entity.pdbx_description
1 polymer ?
#
loop_
_entity_poly.entity_id
_entity_poly.type
_entity_poly.pdbx_seq_one_letter_code
_entity_poly.pdbx_strand_id
1 'polypeptide(L)'
;MLADLFPESLRYARIASKALQSQENHMTATQNTNPQLSNDERAQLSSKTRHEGELPSIVDMHRAQHRREPLNPGMKIASGAVADGPFRPSVSLHPGNVEALSDEHKDLLASATSAFDTACKGLEQVAKARTAANSNEAWTAAQRLLQVGKLAEQTLERATKSFDTAHKQLNDFVTALDKNLSAPLDGLVSATLAQEIRSYVRNLPDDKRSAFVTEALKKGDKQALGALLSAPGYLCGLSEIQQKHYLRQFHETSNPVAVARLAVAKRALELIETRAALVLTEAERAMGGTFKKLKAIRDANNSAEQAVLMQNGLV
;
A
#
# COMPACT_ATOMS: atom_id res chain seq x y z
N MET A 1 27.05 5.41 -20.91
CA MET A 1 25.83 4.66 -21.28
C MET A 1 25.32 3.92 -20.05
N LEU A 2 24.15 4.33 -19.56
CA LEU A 2 23.16 3.55 -18.80
C LEU A 2 23.58 2.91 -17.46
N ALA A 3 23.66 3.71 -16.40
CA ALA A 3 23.68 3.19 -15.02
C ALA A 3 22.85 3.98 -13.98
N ASP A 4 22.12 5.04 -14.33
CA ASP A 4 21.47 5.93 -13.33
C ASP A 4 19.96 6.18 -13.53
N LEU A 5 19.17 5.13 -13.77
CA LEU A 5 17.72 5.19 -13.68
C LEU A 5 17.25 4.19 -12.62
N PHE A 6 16.42 4.67 -11.69
CA PHE A 6 15.74 3.99 -10.56
C PHE A 6 16.43 4.04 -9.18
N PRO A 7 15.95 4.94 -8.29
CA PRO A 7 15.89 4.58 -6.87
C PRO A 7 14.68 5.20 -6.13
N GLU A 8 13.64 4.42 -5.83
CA GLU A 8 12.69 4.70 -4.71
C GLU A 8 12.06 3.38 -4.19
N SER A 9 11.83 2.38 -5.04
CA SER A 9 11.26 1.07 -4.64
C SER A 9 12.17 0.18 -3.77
N LEU A 10 13.45 0.53 -3.63
CA LEU A 10 14.43 -0.24 -2.83
C LEU A 10 14.71 0.35 -1.44
N ARG A 11 14.05 1.44 -1.02
CA ARG A 11 14.19 1.96 0.35
C ARG A 11 13.43 1.15 1.39
N TYR A 12 12.28 0.58 1.05
CA TYR A 12 11.49 -0.25 1.97
C TYR A 12 12.10 -1.65 2.22
N ALA A 13 12.89 -2.18 1.29
CA ALA A 13 13.59 -3.46 1.48
C ALA A 13 14.87 -3.34 2.34
N ARG A 14 15.49 -2.15 2.42
CA ARG A 14 16.80 -1.97 3.09
C ARG A 14 16.69 -1.76 4.60
N ILE A 15 15.56 -1.26 5.10
CA ILE A 15 15.28 -1.12 6.54
C ILE A 15 14.99 -2.50 7.16
N ALA A 16 14.30 -3.39 6.44
CA ALA A 16 14.06 -4.76 6.87
C ALA A 16 15.33 -5.64 6.79
N SER A 17 16.17 -5.45 5.77
CA SER A 17 17.40 -6.24 5.58
C SER A 17 18.50 -5.90 6.60
N LYS A 18 18.67 -4.64 7.02
CA LYS A 18 19.64 -4.29 8.08
C LYS A 18 19.26 -4.81 9.46
N ALA A 19 17.96 -4.93 9.75
CA ALA A 19 17.48 -5.52 11.00
C ALA A 19 17.73 -7.04 11.06
N LEU A 20 17.56 -7.74 9.94
CA LEU A 20 17.84 -9.18 9.83
C LEU A 20 19.35 -9.49 9.87
N GLN A 21 20.18 -8.67 9.24
CA GLN A 21 21.63 -8.92 9.20
C GLN A 21 22.33 -8.60 10.54
N SER A 22 21.77 -7.69 11.35
CA SER A 22 22.23 -7.45 12.72
C SER A 22 21.82 -8.57 13.71
N GLN A 23 20.76 -9.33 13.41
CA GLN A 23 20.36 -10.52 14.18
C GLN A 23 21.17 -11.77 13.76
N GLU A 24 21.49 -11.94 12.47
CA GLU A 24 22.32 -13.06 11.99
C GLU A 24 23.78 -12.97 12.48
N ASN A 25 24.34 -11.76 12.61
CA ASN A 25 25.69 -11.56 13.15
C ASN A 25 25.77 -11.79 14.68
N HIS A 26 24.63 -11.79 15.39
CA HIS A 26 24.57 -12.15 16.82
C HIS A 26 24.21 -13.62 17.07
N MET A 27 23.72 -14.36 16.06
CA MET A 27 23.46 -15.81 16.19
C MET A 27 24.59 -16.71 15.70
N THR A 28 25.55 -16.20 14.92
CA THR A 28 26.68 -17.00 14.39
C THR A 28 27.88 -17.11 15.33
N ALA A 29 27.84 -16.52 16.53
CA ALA A 29 28.92 -16.62 17.52
C ALA A 29 28.87 -17.91 18.40
N THR A 30 27.83 -18.73 18.30
CA THR A 30 27.73 -19.98 19.04
C THR A 30 27.10 -21.07 18.19
N GLN A 31 27.91 -21.75 17.39
CA GLN A 31 27.91 -23.21 17.21
C GLN A 31 28.81 -23.57 16.02
N ASN A 32 30.03 -23.96 16.34
CA ASN A 32 30.94 -24.64 15.43
C ASN A 32 31.04 -26.10 15.90
N THR A 33 30.43 -27.04 15.16
CA THR A 33 30.90 -28.42 14.98
C THR A 33 30.15 -29.06 13.80
N ASN A 34 30.89 -29.36 12.74
CA ASN A 34 30.55 -30.07 11.48
C ASN A 34 30.50 -31.62 11.72
N PRO A 35 30.24 -32.56 10.76
CA PRO A 35 29.94 -32.39 9.33
C PRO A 35 28.91 -33.37 8.65
N GLN A 36 28.62 -33.04 7.38
CA GLN A 36 28.14 -33.87 6.24
C GLN A 36 26.65 -34.22 6.09
N LEU A 37 26.01 -33.58 5.10
CA LEU A 37 24.76 -34.02 4.48
C LEU A 37 25.03 -34.46 3.03
N SER A 38 24.37 -35.54 2.62
CA SER A 38 24.62 -36.28 1.37
C SER A 38 24.00 -35.61 0.14
N ASN A 39 24.44 -36.05 -1.06
CA ASN A 39 24.05 -35.50 -2.36
C ASN A 39 22.54 -35.63 -2.70
N ASP A 40 21.75 -36.39 -1.94
CA ASP A 40 20.32 -36.58 -2.20
C ASP A 40 19.46 -35.39 -1.77
N GLU A 41 19.93 -34.57 -0.81
CA GLU A 41 19.21 -33.37 -0.38
C GLU A 41 19.31 -32.21 -1.38
N ARG A 42 20.29 -32.25 -2.29
CA ARG A 42 20.42 -31.23 -3.36
C ARG A 42 19.41 -31.39 -4.49
N ALA A 43 18.86 -32.59 -4.69
CA ALA A 43 17.90 -32.86 -5.76
C ALA A 43 16.48 -32.36 -5.44
N GLN A 44 16.11 -32.23 -4.15
CA GLN A 44 14.76 -31.79 -3.75
C GLN A 44 14.57 -30.27 -3.75
N LEU A 45 15.65 -29.48 -3.83
CA LEU A 45 15.60 -28.02 -3.89
C LEU A 45 15.40 -27.46 -5.32
N SER A 46 15.47 -28.31 -6.35
CA SER A 46 15.34 -27.89 -7.76
C SER A 46 13.89 -27.81 -8.27
N SER A 47 12.92 -28.40 -7.56
CA SER A 47 11.52 -28.48 -8.02
C SER A 47 10.60 -27.35 -7.54
N LYS A 48 11.11 -26.36 -6.79
CA LYS A 48 10.26 -25.37 -6.09
C LYS A 48 10.35 -23.92 -6.58
N THR A 49 10.90 -23.67 -7.76
CA THR A 49 10.99 -22.33 -8.37
C THR A 49 10.22 -22.26 -9.70
N ARG A 50 8.88 -22.26 -9.62
CA ARG A 50 8.01 -21.69 -10.67
C ARG A 50 6.77 -21.08 -10.05
N HIS A 51 6.86 -19.80 -9.69
CA HIS A 51 5.79 -18.79 -9.81
C HIS A 51 6.39 -17.44 -9.39
N GLU A 52 7.11 -16.80 -10.32
CA GLU A 52 7.43 -15.38 -10.24
C GLU A 52 6.29 -14.59 -10.91
N GLY A 53 5.74 -13.58 -10.23
CA GLY A 53 4.88 -12.59 -10.90
C GLY A 53 3.83 -11.84 -10.07
N GLU A 54 3.49 -12.26 -8.85
CA GLU A 54 2.52 -11.53 -8.01
C GLU A 54 3.21 -10.85 -6.83
N LEU A 55 3.02 -9.54 -6.72
CA LEU A 55 3.34 -8.80 -5.50
C LEU A 55 2.54 -9.44 -4.35
N PRO A 56 3.17 -9.72 -3.19
CA PRO A 56 2.44 -10.27 -2.05
C PRO A 56 1.30 -9.30 -1.67
N SER A 57 0.12 -9.86 -1.43
CA SER A 57 -1.02 -9.09 -0.92
C SER A 57 -0.63 -8.34 0.36
N ILE A 58 -1.28 -7.21 0.64
CA ILE A 58 -1.16 -6.49 1.92
C ILE A 58 -1.33 -7.46 3.12
N VAL A 59 -2.17 -8.49 2.97
CA VAL A 59 -2.37 -9.57 3.95
C VAL A 59 -1.13 -10.46 4.11
N ASP A 60 -0.42 -10.78 3.01
CA ASP A 60 0.77 -11.62 3.02
C ASP A 60 1.99 -10.88 3.58
N MET A 61 2.11 -9.58 3.32
CA MET A 61 3.15 -8.75 3.93
C MET A 61 2.98 -8.67 5.46
N HIS A 62 1.73 -8.51 5.93
CA HIS A 62 1.44 -8.46 7.37
C HIS A 62 1.59 -9.85 8.05
N ARG A 63 1.33 -10.95 7.31
CA ARG A 63 1.59 -12.33 7.78
C ARG A 63 3.09 -12.65 7.84
N ALA A 64 3.90 -12.07 6.96
CA ALA A 64 5.35 -12.20 6.96
C ALA A 64 6.01 -11.41 8.11
N GLN A 65 5.49 -10.24 8.47
CA GLN A 65 5.98 -9.42 9.58
C GLN A 65 5.77 -10.05 10.98
N HIS A 66 4.90 -11.07 11.11
CA HIS A 66 4.66 -11.78 12.37
C HIS A 66 5.24 -13.21 12.41
N ARG A 67 6.15 -13.57 11.49
CA ARG A 67 6.93 -14.80 11.60
C ARG A 67 8.29 -14.51 12.23
N ARG A 68 8.46 -15.05 13.45
CA ARG A 68 9.67 -15.19 14.28
C ARG A 68 9.84 -14.13 15.37
N GLU A 69 9.23 -14.43 16.53
CA GLU A 69 9.89 -14.38 17.84
C GLU A 69 9.16 -15.40 18.74
N PRO A 70 9.86 -16.29 19.47
CA PRO A 70 9.22 -17.10 20.49
C PRO A 70 8.68 -16.15 21.58
N LEU A 71 7.38 -16.25 21.85
CA LEU A 71 6.65 -15.40 22.78
C LEU A 71 7.34 -15.40 24.16
N ASN A 72 7.80 -14.22 24.58
CA ASN A 72 8.32 -13.97 25.91
C ASN A 72 7.18 -14.19 26.94
N PRO A 73 7.34 -15.00 28.02
CA PRO A 73 6.22 -15.44 28.87
C PRO A 73 5.51 -14.34 29.69
N GLY A 74 5.88 -13.07 29.53
CA GLY A 74 5.36 -11.95 30.31
C GLY A 74 4.61 -10.86 29.53
N MET A 75 4.59 -10.87 28.20
CA MET A 75 3.84 -9.88 27.42
C MET A 75 2.49 -10.42 26.99
N LYS A 76 1.45 -10.00 27.70
CA LYS A 76 0.07 -10.08 27.22
C LYS A 76 -0.05 -9.17 26.00
N ILE A 77 0.11 -9.74 24.79
CA ILE A 77 -0.59 -9.20 23.63
C ILE A 77 -2.05 -9.21 24.04
N ALA A 78 -2.65 -8.04 24.20
CA ALA A 78 -4.08 -7.93 24.40
C ALA A 78 -4.75 -8.45 23.13
N SER A 79 -4.94 -9.77 23.06
CA SER A 79 -6.03 -10.38 22.32
C SER A 79 -7.25 -9.65 22.85
N GLY A 80 -7.72 -8.65 22.09
CA GLY A 80 -8.83 -7.80 22.51
C GLY A 80 -9.92 -8.73 23.00
N ALA A 81 -10.33 -8.53 24.25
CA ALA A 81 -11.39 -9.30 24.85
C ALA A 81 -12.53 -9.40 23.83
N VAL A 82 -13.02 -10.62 23.58
CA VAL A 82 -14.23 -10.82 22.78
C VAL A 82 -15.31 -10.03 23.49
N ALA A 83 -15.54 -8.80 23.03
CA ALA A 83 -16.44 -7.89 23.71
C ALA A 83 -17.85 -8.40 23.45
N ASP A 84 -18.48 -8.95 24.49
CA ASP A 84 -19.88 -9.41 24.50
C ASP A 84 -20.90 -8.26 24.36
N GLY A 85 -20.47 -7.11 23.82
CA GLY A 85 -21.30 -5.93 23.57
C GLY A 85 -21.70 -5.76 22.09
N PRO A 86 -22.58 -4.79 21.80
CA PRO A 86 -22.95 -4.44 20.44
C PRO A 86 -21.69 -4.01 19.66
N PHE A 87 -21.37 -4.75 18.61
CA PHE A 87 -20.23 -4.42 17.75
C PHE A 87 -20.52 -3.14 16.97
N ARG A 88 -19.52 -2.24 16.95
CA ARG A 88 -19.49 -1.05 16.10
C ARG A 88 -18.12 -0.97 15.44
N PRO A 89 -18.02 -0.83 14.10
CA PRO A 89 -16.74 -0.63 13.44
C PRO A 89 -15.94 0.51 14.08
N SER A 90 -14.62 0.40 14.07
CA SER A 90 -13.75 1.48 14.56
C SER A 90 -14.00 2.77 13.78
N VAL A 91 -13.96 3.92 14.48
CA VAL A 91 -14.11 5.25 13.87
C VAL A 91 -13.08 5.47 12.76
N SER A 92 -11.90 4.87 12.85
CA SER A 92 -10.85 4.97 11.83
C SER A 92 -11.26 4.37 10.48
N LEU A 93 -12.15 3.38 10.46
CA LEU A 93 -12.66 2.77 9.22
C LEU A 93 -13.88 3.50 8.65
N HIS A 94 -14.39 4.53 9.33
CA HIS A 94 -15.58 5.24 8.86
C HIS A 94 -15.29 5.96 7.51
N PRO A 95 -16.17 5.83 6.50
CA PRO A 95 -15.98 6.45 5.17
C PRO A 95 -15.86 7.98 5.24
N GLY A 96 -16.51 8.61 6.22
CA GLY A 96 -16.40 10.06 6.47
C GLY A 96 -14.97 10.58 6.69
N ASN A 97 -14.01 9.71 7.07
CA ASN A 97 -12.60 10.12 7.14
C ASN A 97 -12.00 10.41 5.76
N VAL A 98 -12.46 9.71 4.72
CA VAL A 98 -12.06 9.95 3.33
C VAL A 98 -12.79 11.18 2.80
N GLU A 99 -14.09 11.29 3.04
CA GLU A 99 -14.91 12.44 2.62
C GLU A 99 -14.37 13.76 3.18
N ALA A 100 -13.87 13.75 4.41
CA ALA A 100 -13.27 14.91 5.06
C ALA A 100 -11.95 15.39 4.41
N LEU A 101 -11.34 14.61 3.49
CA LEU A 101 -10.13 15.03 2.81
C LEU A 101 -10.37 16.17 1.81
N SER A 102 -11.54 16.21 1.17
CA SER A 102 -11.88 17.24 0.19
C SER A 102 -13.37 17.23 -0.14
N ASP A 103 -14.00 18.40 -0.05
CA ASP A 103 -15.35 18.60 -0.56
C ASP A 103 -15.40 18.84 -2.07
N GLU A 104 -14.32 19.35 -2.65
CA GLU A 104 -14.27 19.74 -4.07
C GLU A 104 -13.92 18.58 -5.01
N HIS A 105 -13.27 17.52 -4.50
CA HIS A 105 -12.75 16.41 -5.30
C HIS A 105 -13.37 15.06 -4.88
N LYS A 106 -14.67 15.04 -4.59
CA LYS A 106 -15.41 13.85 -4.14
C LYS A 106 -15.42 12.72 -5.18
N ASP A 107 -15.46 13.09 -6.46
CA ASP A 107 -15.39 12.16 -7.59
C ASP A 107 -14.12 11.31 -7.56
N LEU A 108 -12.98 11.93 -7.27
CA LEU A 108 -11.68 11.28 -7.13
C LEU A 108 -11.64 10.32 -5.93
N LEU A 109 -12.36 10.66 -4.86
CA LEU A 109 -12.38 9.92 -3.60
C LEU A 109 -13.45 8.82 -3.56
N ALA A 110 -14.29 8.69 -4.59
CA ALA A 110 -15.44 7.80 -4.59
C ALA A 110 -15.05 6.33 -4.38
N SER A 111 -13.97 5.85 -5.02
CA SER A 111 -13.53 4.45 -4.89
C SER A 111 -12.99 4.15 -3.50
N ALA A 112 -12.20 5.06 -2.92
CA ALA A 112 -11.72 4.95 -1.54
C ALA A 112 -12.89 4.97 -0.55
N THR A 113 -13.81 5.92 -0.68
CA THR A 113 -14.99 6.03 0.18
C THR A 113 -15.83 4.75 0.13
N SER A 114 -16.06 4.22 -1.08
CA SER A 114 -16.77 2.95 -1.29
C SER A 114 -16.06 1.75 -0.67
N ALA A 115 -14.72 1.70 -0.67
CA ALA A 115 -13.96 0.63 -0.02
C ALA A 115 -14.15 0.65 1.51
N PHE A 116 -14.05 1.83 2.14
CA PHE A 116 -14.30 1.99 3.58
C PHE A 116 -15.76 1.68 3.95
N ASP A 117 -16.72 2.11 3.13
CA ASP A 117 -18.14 1.80 3.32
C ASP A 117 -18.43 0.29 3.19
N THR A 118 -17.85 -0.35 2.17
CA THR A 118 -17.94 -1.81 1.95
C THR A 118 -17.41 -2.58 3.16
N ALA A 119 -16.27 -2.16 3.70
CA ALA A 119 -15.70 -2.75 4.91
C ALA A 119 -16.63 -2.56 6.12
N CYS A 120 -17.07 -1.33 6.40
CA CYS A 120 -17.95 -1.04 7.54
C CYS A 120 -19.26 -1.83 7.48
N LYS A 121 -19.99 -1.77 6.36
CA LYS A 121 -21.25 -2.49 6.17
C LYS A 121 -21.07 -3.99 6.26
N GLY A 122 -19.99 -4.52 5.69
CA GLY A 122 -19.67 -5.93 5.78
C GLY A 122 -19.44 -6.37 7.24
N LEU A 123 -18.65 -5.61 7.99
CA LEU A 123 -18.40 -5.89 9.41
C LEU A 123 -19.69 -5.83 10.25
N GLU A 124 -20.57 -4.87 9.98
CA GLU A 124 -21.89 -4.81 10.61
C GLU A 124 -22.76 -6.03 10.28
N GLN A 125 -22.71 -6.54 9.05
CA GLN A 125 -23.42 -7.76 8.66
C GLN A 125 -22.87 -8.98 9.40
N VAL A 126 -21.55 -9.10 9.55
CA VAL A 126 -20.92 -10.18 10.33
C VAL A 126 -21.39 -10.11 11.80
N ALA A 127 -21.42 -8.92 12.39
CA ALA A 127 -21.90 -8.74 13.76
C ALA A 127 -23.38 -9.09 13.92
N LYS A 128 -24.24 -8.70 12.98
CA LYS A 128 -25.66 -9.09 12.95
C LYS A 128 -25.82 -10.61 12.84
N ALA A 129 -25.05 -11.25 11.97
CA ALA A 129 -25.03 -12.70 11.84
C ALA A 129 -24.58 -13.38 13.14
N ARG A 130 -23.57 -12.84 13.83
CA ARG A 130 -23.17 -13.31 15.17
C ARG A 130 -24.30 -13.23 16.17
N THR A 131 -25.00 -12.10 16.25
CA THR A 131 -26.13 -11.96 17.19
C THR A 131 -27.24 -12.97 16.89
N ALA A 132 -27.58 -13.19 15.62
CA ALA A 132 -28.58 -14.17 15.21
C ALA A 132 -28.13 -15.62 15.50
N ALA A 133 -26.86 -15.94 15.26
CA ALA A 133 -26.29 -17.25 15.58
C ALA A 133 -26.29 -17.50 17.09
N ASN A 134 -26.03 -16.48 17.91
CA ASN A 134 -26.04 -16.58 19.37
C ASN A 134 -27.45 -16.78 19.95
N SER A 135 -28.49 -16.24 19.31
CA SER A 135 -29.88 -16.50 19.69
C SER A 135 -30.37 -17.90 19.32
N ASN A 136 -29.63 -18.65 18.50
CA ASN A 136 -30.00 -20.01 18.11
C ASN A 136 -29.50 -21.03 19.15
N GLU A 137 -30.40 -21.48 20.03
CA GLU A 137 -30.12 -22.48 21.06
C GLU A 137 -29.74 -23.86 20.49
N ALA A 138 -30.16 -24.18 19.26
CA ALA A 138 -29.87 -25.47 18.65
C ALA A 138 -28.41 -25.63 18.20
N TRP A 139 -27.69 -24.53 18.00
CA TRP A 139 -26.29 -24.56 17.53
C TRP A 139 -25.30 -24.51 18.68
N THR A 140 -24.29 -25.37 18.61
CA THR A 140 -23.14 -25.30 19.53
C THR A 140 -22.30 -24.04 19.25
N ALA A 141 -21.50 -23.63 20.24
CA ALA A 141 -20.60 -22.49 20.08
C ALA A 141 -19.64 -22.64 18.88
N ALA A 142 -19.17 -23.86 18.60
CA ALA A 142 -18.30 -24.15 17.46
C ALA A 142 -19.06 -24.01 16.12
N GLN A 143 -20.29 -24.50 16.04
CA GLN A 143 -21.14 -24.37 14.85
C GLN A 143 -21.49 -22.90 14.55
N ARG A 144 -21.84 -22.12 15.58
CA ARG A 144 -22.08 -20.68 15.43
C ARG A 144 -20.87 -19.97 14.83
N LEU A 145 -19.67 -20.27 15.35
CA LEU A 145 -18.43 -19.68 14.86
C LEU A 145 -18.10 -20.12 13.43
N LEU A 146 -18.35 -21.38 13.04
CA LEU A 146 -18.18 -21.84 11.65
C LEU A 146 -19.07 -21.08 10.67
N GLN A 147 -20.35 -20.89 11.01
CA GLN A 147 -21.32 -20.22 10.14
C GLN A 147 -21.00 -18.72 9.99
N VAL A 148 -20.78 -18.02 11.10
CA VAL A 148 -20.41 -16.60 11.10
C VAL A 148 -19.04 -16.38 10.46
N GLY A 149 -18.09 -17.29 10.72
CA GLY A 149 -16.74 -17.21 10.19
C GLY A 149 -16.67 -17.30 8.67
N LYS A 150 -17.54 -18.09 8.04
CA LYS A 150 -17.66 -18.10 6.58
C LYS A 150 -18.04 -16.72 6.02
N LEU A 151 -19.00 -16.04 6.64
CA LEU A 151 -19.39 -14.69 6.25
C LEU A 151 -18.27 -13.68 6.52
N ALA A 152 -17.53 -13.84 7.62
CA ALA A 152 -16.39 -13.00 7.95
C ALA A 152 -15.25 -13.13 6.93
N GLU A 153 -14.92 -14.35 6.50
CA GLU A 153 -13.93 -14.60 5.43
C GLU A 153 -14.36 -13.93 4.11
N GLN A 154 -15.61 -14.10 3.70
CA GLN A 154 -16.16 -13.46 2.49
C GLN A 154 -16.16 -11.94 2.57
N THR A 155 -16.48 -11.40 3.74
CA THR A 155 -16.46 -9.96 4.02
C THR A 155 -15.05 -9.41 3.92
N LEU A 156 -14.09 -10.10 4.54
CA LEU A 156 -12.68 -9.72 4.50
C LEU A 156 -12.16 -9.74 3.06
N GLU A 157 -12.43 -10.81 2.30
CA GLU A 157 -12.02 -10.91 0.89
C GLU A 157 -12.61 -9.80 0.02
N ARG A 158 -13.90 -9.47 0.22
CA ARG A 158 -14.55 -8.37 -0.51
C ARG A 158 -13.93 -7.02 -0.14
N ALA A 159 -13.71 -6.78 1.14
CA ALA A 159 -13.12 -5.54 1.63
C ALA A 159 -11.69 -5.37 1.11
N THR A 160 -10.83 -6.39 1.20
CA THR A 160 -9.45 -6.32 0.70
C THR A 160 -9.41 -6.04 -0.80
N LYS A 161 -10.23 -6.74 -1.60
CA LYS A 161 -10.34 -6.46 -3.05
C LYS A 161 -10.78 -5.03 -3.36
N SER A 162 -11.70 -4.48 -2.56
CA SER A 162 -12.15 -3.10 -2.73
C SER A 162 -11.05 -2.08 -2.39
N PHE A 163 -10.26 -2.33 -1.34
CA PHE A 163 -9.10 -1.50 -0.99
C PHE A 163 -7.99 -1.60 -2.05
N ASP A 164 -7.66 -2.80 -2.53
CA ASP A 164 -6.67 -3.00 -3.59
C ASP A 164 -7.06 -2.26 -4.87
N THR A 165 -8.35 -2.31 -5.23
CA THR A 165 -8.89 -1.58 -6.39
C THR A 165 -8.77 -0.07 -6.21
N ALA A 166 -9.19 0.45 -5.05
CA ALA A 166 -9.11 1.88 -4.75
C ALA A 166 -7.66 2.38 -4.71
N HIS A 167 -6.76 1.62 -4.09
CA HIS A 167 -5.32 1.92 -4.04
C HIS A 167 -4.75 2.00 -5.45
N LYS A 168 -4.99 0.98 -6.28
CA LYS A 168 -4.52 0.97 -7.66
C LYS A 168 -5.02 2.17 -8.46
N GLN A 169 -6.31 2.47 -8.41
CA GLN A 169 -6.90 3.60 -9.14
C GLN A 169 -6.28 4.94 -8.73
N LEU A 170 -6.13 5.17 -7.42
CA LEU A 170 -5.51 6.40 -6.91
C LEU A 170 -4.02 6.47 -7.27
N ASN A 171 -3.29 5.36 -7.20
CA ASN A 171 -1.88 5.30 -7.54
C ASN A 171 -1.64 5.54 -9.05
N ASP A 172 -2.47 4.95 -9.91
CA ASP A 172 -2.44 5.19 -11.36
C ASP A 172 -2.73 6.66 -11.66
N PHE A 173 -3.71 7.25 -10.96
CA PHE A 173 -4.04 8.67 -11.08
C PHE A 173 -2.89 9.58 -10.63
N VAL A 174 -2.29 9.30 -9.48
CA VAL A 174 -1.11 10.04 -8.96
C VAL A 174 0.05 9.94 -9.95
N THR A 175 0.34 8.75 -10.47
CA THR A 175 1.42 8.52 -11.42
C THR A 175 1.19 9.29 -12.72
N ALA A 176 -0.04 9.26 -13.25
CA ALA A 176 -0.40 10.01 -14.45
C ALA A 176 -0.29 11.53 -14.24
N LEU A 177 -0.80 12.06 -13.12
CA LEU A 177 -0.68 13.49 -12.81
C LEU A 177 0.77 13.90 -12.55
N ASP A 178 1.55 13.12 -11.81
CA ASP A 178 2.97 13.42 -11.54
C ASP A 178 3.77 13.44 -12.85
N LYS A 179 3.45 12.56 -13.80
CA LYS A 179 4.03 12.57 -15.15
C LYS A 179 3.65 13.83 -15.91
N ASN A 180 2.38 14.23 -15.89
CA ASN A 180 1.90 15.43 -16.56
C ASN A 180 2.54 16.71 -15.98
N LEU A 181 2.67 16.81 -14.66
CA LEU A 181 3.32 17.92 -13.97
C LEU A 181 4.85 17.96 -14.15
N SER A 182 5.41 16.96 -14.81
CA SER A 182 6.84 16.88 -15.11
C SER A 182 7.11 16.80 -16.62
N ALA A 183 6.09 17.02 -17.45
CA ALA A 183 6.19 16.91 -18.90
C ALA A 183 7.05 18.06 -19.47
N PRO A 184 7.83 17.81 -20.54
CA PRO A 184 8.59 18.86 -21.21
C PRO A 184 7.66 19.95 -21.78
N LEU A 185 8.17 21.19 -21.85
CA LEU A 185 7.45 22.32 -22.44
C LEU A 185 7.81 22.43 -23.93
N ASP A 186 6.94 21.97 -24.83
CA ASP A 186 7.18 22.08 -26.27
C ASP A 186 6.35 23.19 -26.92
N GLY A 187 6.92 23.86 -27.92
CA GLY A 187 6.17 24.76 -28.83
C GLY A 187 5.75 26.13 -28.29
N LEU A 188 6.21 26.53 -27.11
CA LEU A 188 5.84 27.84 -26.52
C LEU A 188 6.56 29.05 -27.15
N VAL A 189 7.70 28.84 -27.82
CA VAL A 189 8.57 29.91 -28.36
C VAL A 189 9.18 29.48 -29.68
N SER A 190 9.37 30.42 -30.61
CA SER A 190 10.12 30.16 -31.85
C SER A 190 11.57 29.76 -31.54
N ALA A 191 12.15 28.88 -32.38
CA ALA A 191 13.50 28.37 -32.15
C ALA A 191 14.56 29.48 -32.05
N THR A 192 14.42 30.52 -32.89
CA THR A 192 15.34 31.67 -32.92
C THR A 192 15.31 32.47 -31.61
N LEU A 193 14.12 32.86 -31.15
CA LEU A 193 13.98 33.62 -29.90
C LEU A 193 14.38 32.77 -28.69
N ALA A 194 14.05 31.48 -28.69
CA ALA A 194 14.48 30.57 -27.64
C ALA A 194 16.00 30.49 -27.53
N GLN A 195 16.72 30.47 -28.65
CA GLN A 195 18.18 30.46 -28.66
C GLN A 195 18.79 31.76 -28.12
N GLU A 196 18.21 32.91 -28.43
CA GLU A 196 18.63 34.21 -27.89
C GLU A 196 18.44 34.29 -26.37
N ILE A 197 17.27 33.88 -25.87
CA ILE A 197 16.96 33.86 -24.44
C ILE A 197 17.93 32.94 -23.68
N ARG A 198 18.15 31.71 -24.19
CA ARG A 198 19.10 30.77 -23.57
C ARG A 198 20.52 31.32 -23.54
N SER A 199 20.96 31.94 -24.64
CA SER A 199 22.30 32.55 -24.73
C SER A 199 22.47 33.69 -23.73
N TYR A 200 21.46 34.55 -23.59
CA TYR A 200 21.45 35.62 -22.59
C TYR A 200 21.55 35.06 -21.17
N VAL A 201 20.65 34.13 -20.81
CA VAL A 201 20.61 33.55 -19.47
C VAL A 201 21.86 32.74 -19.15
N ARG A 202 22.45 32.05 -20.13
CA ARG A 202 23.71 31.30 -19.98
C ARG A 202 24.87 32.21 -19.54
N ASN A 203 24.90 33.45 -20.02
CA ASN A 203 25.97 34.41 -19.72
C ASN A 203 25.76 35.17 -18.39
N LEU A 204 24.65 34.94 -17.69
CA LEU A 204 24.44 35.50 -16.36
C LEU A 204 25.28 34.75 -15.30
N PRO A 205 25.76 35.43 -14.24
CA PRO A 205 26.22 34.78 -13.03
C PRO A 205 25.13 33.90 -12.40
N ASP A 206 25.50 32.84 -11.70
CA ASP A 206 24.54 31.84 -11.17
C ASP A 206 23.44 32.43 -10.28
N ASP A 207 23.78 33.39 -9.42
CA ASP A 207 22.79 34.08 -8.57
C ASP A 207 21.77 34.88 -9.41
N LYS A 208 22.23 35.55 -10.47
CA LYS A 208 21.36 36.31 -11.38
C LYS A 208 20.55 35.39 -12.28
N ARG A 209 21.10 34.23 -12.66
CA ARG A 209 20.44 33.21 -13.46
C ARG A 209 19.26 32.60 -12.71
N SER A 210 19.48 32.18 -11.47
CA SER A 210 18.42 31.64 -10.60
C SER A 210 17.35 32.69 -10.26
N ALA A 211 17.76 33.94 -10.01
CA ALA A 211 16.83 35.06 -9.84
C ALA A 211 15.97 35.31 -11.09
N PHE A 212 16.57 35.27 -12.28
CA PHE A 212 15.86 35.43 -13.56
C PHE A 212 14.76 34.37 -13.73
N VAL A 213 15.08 33.09 -13.52
CA VAL A 213 14.09 31.99 -13.62
C VAL A 213 12.97 32.16 -12.60
N THR A 214 13.32 32.53 -11.36
CA THR A 214 12.35 32.74 -10.28
C THR A 214 11.42 33.92 -10.57
N GLU A 215 11.94 35.02 -11.11
CA GLU A 215 11.12 36.15 -11.55
C GLU A 215 10.22 35.79 -12.73
N ALA A 216 10.73 35.04 -13.71
CA ALA A 216 9.95 34.58 -14.83
C ALA A 216 8.78 33.69 -14.36
N LEU A 217 9.02 32.79 -13.39
CA LEU A 217 7.98 32.00 -12.73
C LEU A 217 6.92 32.88 -12.06
N LYS A 218 7.34 33.87 -11.26
CA LYS A 218 6.43 34.79 -10.57
C LYS A 218 5.57 35.62 -11.53
N LYS A 219 6.16 36.07 -12.64
CA LYS A 219 5.47 36.85 -13.67
C LYS A 219 4.62 35.99 -14.62
N GLY A 220 4.78 34.66 -14.57
CA GLY A 220 4.15 33.75 -15.52
C GLY A 220 4.65 33.94 -16.95
N ASP A 221 5.92 34.32 -17.13
CA ASP A 221 6.52 34.55 -18.45
C ASP A 221 6.77 33.22 -19.18
N LYS A 222 5.73 32.77 -19.90
CA LYS A 222 5.75 31.52 -20.66
C LYS A 222 6.79 31.52 -21.78
N GLN A 223 7.20 32.68 -22.29
CA GLN A 223 8.22 32.76 -23.33
C GLN A 223 9.60 32.49 -22.74
N ALA A 224 9.98 33.22 -21.69
CA ALA A 224 11.25 32.97 -21.02
C ALA A 224 11.33 31.54 -20.46
N LEU A 225 10.29 31.07 -19.78
CA LEU A 225 10.24 29.74 -19.18
C LEU A 225 10.18 28.63 -20.25
N GLY A 226 9.39 28.83 -21.30
CA GLY A 226 9.32 27.92 -22.44
C GLY A 226 10.68 27.80 -23.14
N ALA A 227 11.39 28.90 -23.35
CA ALA A 227 12.74 28.86 -23.91
C ALA A 227 13.70 28.08 -23.00
N LEU A 228 13.71 28.36 -21.70
CA LEU A 228 14.68 27.80 -20.76
C LEU A 228 14.43 26.33 -20.40
N LEU A 229 13.18 25.95 -20.17
CA LEU A 229 12.82 24.65 -19.59
C LEU A 229 12.55 23.59 -20.67
N SER A 230 12.33 23.98 -21.92
CA SER A 230 12.16 23.07 -23.07
C SER A 230 13.44 22.38 -23.53
N ALA A 231 14.60 22.96 -23.23
CA ALA A 231 15.89 22.47 -23.68
C ALA A 231 16.76 21.97 -22.53
N PRO A 232 17.73 21.08 -22.77
CA PRO A 232 18.63 20.59 -21.73
C PRO A 232 19.29 21.72 -20.93
N GLY A 233 19.36 21.57 -19.61
CA GLY A 233 19.80 22.61 -18.67
C GLY A 233 21.17 23.21 -18.99
N TYR A 234 22.10 22.40 -19.51
CA TYR A 234 23.46 22.85 -19.84
C TYR A 234 23.49 23.94 -20.95
N LEU A 235 22.44 24.06 -21.77
CA LEU A 235 22.32 25.14 -22.76
C LEU A 235 21.97 26.49 -22.13
N CYS A 236 21.41 26.47 -20.93
CA CYS A 236 20.97 27.64 -20.17
C CYS A 236 21.91 27.96 -18.99
N GLY A 237 22.93 27.11 -18.76
CA GLY A 237 23.77 27.15 -17.56
C GLY A 237 23.07 26.64 -16.30
N LEU A 238 22.03 25.82 -16.43
CA LEU A 238 21.34 25.14 -15.33
C LEU A 238 21.84 23.71 -15.20
N SER A 239 21.90 23.19 -13.98
CA SER A 239 22.02 21.74 -13.78
C SER A 239 20.72 21.03 -14.18
N GLU A 240 20.81 19.73 -14.50
CA GLU A 240 19.60 18.94 -14.82
C GLU A 240 18.61 18.90 -13.65
N ILE A 241 19.12 18.89 -12.41
CA ILE A 241 18.30 18.92 -11.19
C ILE A 241 17.56 20.24 -11.09
N GLN A 242 18.24 21.37 -11.31
CA GLN A 242 17.62 22.70 -11.32
C GLN A 242 16.56 22.81 -12.41
N GLN A 243 16.85 22.34 -13.62
CA GLN A 243 15.89 22.37 -14.71
C GLN A 243 14.61 21.58 -14.36
N LYS A 244 14.75 20.35 -13.87
CA LYS A 244 13.61 19.51 -13.45
C LYS A 244 12.80 20.18 -12.33
N HIS A 245 13.50 20.79 -11.37
CA HIS A 245 12.86 21.52 -10.27
C HIS A 245 12.02 22.70 -10.78
N TYR A 246 12.59 23.57 -11.63
CA TYR A 246 11.85 24.72 -12.17
C TYR A 246 10.74 24.31 -13.14
N LEU A 247 10.93 23.23 -13.91
CA LEU A 247 9.89 22.65 -14.75
C LEU A 247 8.69 22.20 -13.93
N ARG A 248 8.94 21.48 -12.83
CA ARG A 248 7.89 21.05 -11.90
C ARG A 248 7.19 22.26 -11.29
N GLN A 249 7.95 23.24 -10.79
CA GLN A 249 7.41 24.46 -10.20
C GLN A 249 6.54 25.26 -11.19
N PHE A 250 6.94 25.33 -12.46
CA PHE A 250 6.15 25.95 -13.53
C PHE A 250 4.79 25.26 -13.70
N HIS A 251 4.78 23.94 -13.79
CA HIS A 251 3.53 23.17 -13.96
C HIS A 251 2.63 23.27 -12.74
N GLU A 252 3.21 23.24 -11.54
CA GLU A 252 2.46 23.39 -10.29
C GLU A 252 1.80 24.77 -10.18
N THR A 253 2.54 25.83 -10.54
CA THR A 253 2.01 27.19 -10.55
C THR A 253 0.96 27.39 -11.65
N SER A 254 1.16 26.77 -12.82
CA SER A 254 0.26 26.88 -13.97
C SER A 254 -1.03 26.09 -13.81
N ASN A 255 -1.00 24.98 -13.04
CA ASN A 255 -2.13 24.06 -12.88
C ASN A 255 -2.44 23.80 -11.40
N PRO A 256 -2.90 24.82 -10.63
CA PRO A 256 -3.15 24.69 -9.20
C PRO A 256 -4.21 23.62 -8.88
N VAL A 257 -5.21 23.44 -9.77
CA VAL A 257 -6.24 22.40 -9.63
C VAL A 257 -5.62 21.00 -9.71
N ALA A 258 -4.66 20.77 -10.61
CA ALA A 258 -4.00 19.47 -10.72
C ALA A 258 -3.15 19.17 -9.47
N VAL A 259 -2.50 20.19 -8.89
CA VAL A 259 -1.74 20.07 -7.63
C VAL A 259 -2.66 19.73 -6.46
N ALA A 260 -3.80 20.42 -6.34
CA ALA A 260 -4.80 20.15 -5.30
C ALA A 260 -5.31 18.70 -5.38
N ARG A 261 -5.70 18.25 -6.59
CA ARG A 261 -6.13 16.87 -6.83
C ARG A 261 -5.05 15.85 -6.50
N LEU A 262 -3.79 16.13 -6.86
CA LEU A 262 -2.66 15.26 -6.54
C LEU A 262 -2.43 15.15 -5.03
N ALA A 263 -2.50 16.28 -4.30
CA ALA A 263 -2.35 16.28 -2.85
C ALA A 263 -3.45 15.48 -2.15
N VAL A 264 -4.71 15.63 -2.60
CA VAL A 264 -5.86 14.87 -2.09
C VAL A 264 -5.70 13.37 -2.38
N ALA A 265 -5.32 12.99 -3.61
CA ALA A 265 -5.08 11.58 -3.95
C ALA A 265 -3.99 10.94 -3.09
N LYS A 266 -2.87 11.65 -2.86
CA LYS A 266 -1.77 11.15 -2.02
C LYS A 266 -2.21 10.94 -0.56
N ARG A 267 -3.00 11.86 0.00
CA ARG A 267 -3.57 11.68 1.35
C ARG A 267 -4.55 10.51 1.40
N ALA A 268 -5.37 10.31 0.37
CA ALA A 268 -6.28 9.18 0.30
C ALA A 268 -5.55 7.83 0.25
N LEU A 269 -4.45 7.75 -0.51
CA LEU A 269 -3.56 6.58 -0.53
C LEU A 269 -3.00 6.27 0.86
N GLU A 270 -2.46 7.28 1.54
CA GLU A 270 -1.92 7.14 2.89
C GLU A 270 -2.99 6.63 3.87
N LEU A 271 -4.22 7.13 3.78
CA LEU A 271 -5.34 6.63 4.59
C LEU A 271 -5.64 5.15 4.33
N ILE A 272 -5.63 4.72 3.07
CA ILE A 272 -5.86 3.31 2.71
C ILE A 272 -4.74 2.45 3.29
N GLU A 273 -3.48 2.82 3.06
CA GLU A 273 -2.30 2.05 3.50
C GLU A 273 -2.24 1.89 5.02
N THR A 274 -2.57 2.95 5.76
CA THR A 274 -2.52 2.93 7.23
C THR A 274 -3.71 2.21 7.88
N ARG A 275 -4.87 2.12 7.20
CA ARG A 275 -6.12 1.68 7.83
C ARG A 275 -6.68 0.37 7.28
N ALA A 276 -6.33 -0.04 6.07
CA ALA A 276 -6.85 -1.28 5.47
C ALA A 276 -6.53 -2.52 6.33
N ALA A 277 -5.37 -2.55 7.00
CA ALA A 277 -4.98 -3.64 7.89
C ALA A 277 -5.94 -3.82 9.10
N LEU A 278 -6.63 -2.76 9.53
CA LEU A 278 -7.58 -2.81 10.64
C LEU A 278 -8.80 -3.69 10.32
N VAL A 279 -9.12 -3.91 9.04
CA VAL A 279 -10.28 -4.71 8.65
C VAL A 279 -10.16 -6.16 9.15
N LEU A 280 -8.94 -6.70 9.20
CA LEU A 280 -8.71 -8.06 9.70
C LEU A 280 -9.07 -8.17 11.18
N THR A 281 -8.53 -7.29 12.01
CA THR A 281 -8.75 -7.30 13.45
C THR A 281 -10.21 -6.98 13.79
N GLU A 282 -10.81 -6.09 13.03
CA GLU A 282 -12.23 -5.76 13.15
C GLU A 282 -13.15 -6.91 12.72
N ALA A 283 -12.78 -7.69 11.70
CA ALA A 283 -13.54 -8.87 11.29
C ALA A 283 -13.51 -9.97 12.35
N GLU A 284 -12.36 -10.20 13.00
CA GLU A 284 -12.25 -11.10 14.15
C GLU A 284 -13.13 -10.64 15.32
N ARG A 285 -13.10 -9.33 15.62
CA ARG A 285 -13.95 -8.71 16.64
C ARG A 285 -15.44 -8.82 16.33
N ALA A 286 -15.84 -8.62 15.06
CA ALA A 286 -17.22 -8.74 14.60
C ALA A 286 -17.73 -10.19 14.69
N MET A 287 -16.90 -11.15 14.30
CA MET A 287 -17.21 -12.59 14.37
C MET A 287 -17.25 -13.10 15.82
N GLY A 288 -16.52 -12.46 16.75
CA GLY A 288 -16.42 -12.91 18.15
C GLY A 288 -15.42 -14.07 18.34
N GLY A 289 -14.41 -14.16 17.47
CA GLY A 289 -13.38 -15.19 17.51
C GLY A 289 -12.23 -14.86 16.56
N THR A 290 -11.18 -15.68 16.56
CA THR A 290 -10.03 -15.48 15.65
C THR A 290 -10.12 -16.39 14.44
N PHE A 291 -9.58 -15.96 13.30
CA PHE A 291 -9.49 -16.81 12.10
C PHE A 291 -8.65 -18.07 12.34
N LYS A 292 -7.68 -17.99 13.26
CA LYS A 292 -6.90 -19.16 13.71
C LYS A 292 -7.79 -20.20 14.38
N LYS A 293 -8.70 -19.79 15.28
CA LYS A 293 -9.64 -20.69 15.95
C LYS A 293 -10.66 -21.26 14.96
N LEU A 294 -11.17 -20.42 14.04
CA LEU A 294 -12.06 -20.86 12.97
C LEU A 294 -11.43 -21.98 12.13
N LYS A 295 -10.17 -21.78 11.72
CA LYS A 295 -9.42 -22.79 10.97
C LYS A 295 -9.27 -24.10 11.74
N ALA A 296 -8.88 -24.04 13.02
CA ALA A 296 -8.73 -25.24 13.83
C ALA A 296 -10.05 -26.03 13.97
N ILE A 297 -11.18 -25.34 14.15
CA ILE A 297 -12.50 -25.99 14.22
C ILE A 297 -12.87 -26.62 12.87
N ARG A 298 -12.60 -25.93 11.76
CA ARG A 298 -12.85 -26.45 10.40
C ARG A 298 -12.03 -27.68 10.10
N ASP A 299 -10.73 -27.66 10.40
CA ASP A 299 -9.83 -28.78 10.17
C ASP A 299 -10.27 -30.00 11.01
N ALA A 300 -10.66 -29.79 12.27
CA ALA A 300 -11.20 -30.83 13.13
C ALA A 300 -12.53 -31.40 12.62
N ASN A 301 -13.45 -30.55 12.16
CA ASN A 301 -14.73 -30.98 11.60
C ASN A 301 -14.54 -31.83 10.34
N ASN A 302 -13.69 -31.38 9.41
CA ASN A 302 -13.38 -32.12 8.19
C ASN A 302 -12.72 -33.48 8.49
N SER A 303 -11.83 -33.53 9.49
CA SER A 303 -11.17 -34.78 9.90
C SER A 303 -12.17 -35.77 10.50
N ALA A 304 -13.13 -35.29 11.29
CA ALA A 304 -14.18 -36.11 11.87
C ALA A 304 -15.15 -36.64 10.78
N GLU A 305 -15.55 -35.80 9.83
CA GLU A 305 -16.38 -36.22 8.68
C GLU A 305 -15.69 -37.30 7.83
N GLN A 306 -14.38 -37.13 7.56
CA GLN A 306 -13.60 -38.14 6.85
C GLN A 306 -13.50 -39.47 7.62
N ALA A 307 -13.28 -39.44 8.93
CA ALA A 307 -13.23 -40.64 9.75
C ALA A 307 -14.56 -41.42 9.75
N VAL A 308 -15.69 -40.70 9.77
CA VAL A 308 -17.03 -41.30 9.67
C VAL A 308 -17.27 -41.93 8.31
N LEU A 309 -16.87 -41.26 7.23
CA LEU A 309 -16.97 -41.82 5.86
C LEU A 309 -16.12 -43.08 5.69
N MET A 310 -14.92 -43.12 6.27
CA MET A 310 -14.04 -44.29 6.25
C MET A 310 -14.59 -45.46 7.08
N GLN A 311 -15.25 -45.20 8.22
CA GLN A 311 -15.89 -46.27 9.01
C GLN A 311 -17.17 -46.84 8.37
N ASN A 312 -17.89 -46.02 7.58
CA ASN A 312 -19.11 -46.44 6.90
C ASN A 312 -18.88 -47.18 5.56
N GLY A 313 -17.63 -47.50 5.20
CA GLY A 313 -17.31 -48.36 4.05
C GLY A 313 -17.69 -47.78 2.68
N LEU A 314 -17.77 -46.46 2.54
CA LEU A 314 -18.05 -45.77 1.28
C LEU A 314 -16.78 -45.15 0.67
N VAL A 315 -15.74 -45.98 0.52
CA VAL A 315 -14.60 -45.74 -0.37
C VAL A 315 -14.31 -47.03 -1.11
#